data_AF-A0A7V8W4F1-F1
#
_entry.id   AF-A0A7V8W4F1-F1
#
_cell.length_a   1.000
_cell.length_b   1.000
_cell.length_c   1.000
_cell.angle_alpha   90.00
_cell.angle_beta   90.00
_cell.angle_gamma   90.00
#
_symmetry.space_group_name_H-M   'P 1'
#
loop_
_entity.id
_entity.type
_entity.pdbx_description
1 polymer ?
#
loop_
_entity_poly.entity_id
_entity_poly.type
_entity_poly.pdbx_seq_one_letter_code
_entity_poly.pdbx_strand_id
1 'polypeptide(L)'
;MMKQATTALTSFEAVLDSRDSETYAHCQRTANMAVVLGRRLGLSQDRLLTLERGVFLHDIGKIHIPERILKKSGLLEEAEWKVMRGHARRATPCSAQTRR
;
A
#
# COMPACT_ATOMS: atom_id res chain seq x y z
N MET A 1 24.33 5.97 -7.49
CA MET A 1 23.63 7.13 -6.91
C MET A 1 22.14 7.02 -7.22
N MET A 2 21.31 6.61 -6.25
CA MET A 2 19.84 6.64 -6.32
C MET A 2 19.29 7.03 -4.94
N LYS A 3 19.40 8.30 -4.55
CA LYS A 3 19.09 8.77 -3.18
C LYS A 3 17.91 9.75 -3.07
N GLN A 4 17.24 10.12 -4.16
CA GLN A 4 16.25 11.22 -4.11
C GLN A 4 14.77 10.79 -4.16
N ALA A 5 14.44 9.59 -4.63
CA ALA A 5 13.05 9.10 -4.64
C ALA A 5 12.64 8.35 -3.35
N THR A 6 13.60 7.91 -2.55
CA THR A 6 13.36 7.03 -1.39
C THR A 6 12.73 7.76 -0.21
N THR A 7 13.08 9.04 0.00
CA THR A 7 12.68 9.78 1.22
C THR A 7 11.16 9.96 1.32
N ALA A 8 10.49 10.33 0.22
CA ALA A 8 9.05 10.55 0.23
C ALA A 8 8.26 9.26 0.52
N LEU A 9 8.68 8.14 -0.10
CA LEU A 9 8.11 6.81 0.15
C LEU A 9 8.25 6.41 1.63
N THR A 10 9.45 6.55 2.18
CA THR A 10 9.69 6.25 3.60
C THR A 10 8.91 7.16 4.55
N SER A 11 8.68 8.42 4.18
CA SER A 11 7.85 9.34 4.98
C SER A 11 6.38 8.94 4.97
N PHE A 12 5.84 8.49 3.83
CA PHE A 12 4.46 8.00 3.75
C PHE A 12 4.28 6.69 4.53
N GLU A 13 5.26 5.79 4.45
CA GLU A 13 5.28 4.55 5.25
C GLU A 13 5.23 4.86 6.74
N ALA A 14 6.07 5.79 7.23
CA ALA A 14 6.09 6.18 8.64
C ALA A 14 4.74 6.77 9.12
N VAL A 15 4.07 7.54 8.25
CA VAL A 15 2.73 8.07 8.56
C VAL A 15 1.69 6.95 8.64
N LEU A 16 1.75 5.97 7.74
CA LEU A 16 0.84 4.83 7.77
C LEU A 16 1.10 3.95 8.99
N ASP A 17 2.36 3.64 9.29
CA ASP A 17 2.78 2.87 10.48
C ASP A 17 2.31 3.52 11.79
N SER A 18 2.23 4.87 11.83
CA SER A 18 1.67 5.59 12.99
C SER A 18 0.16 5.42 13.18
N ARG A 19 -0.58 5.10 12.11
CA ARG A 19 -2.05 5.00 12.11
C ARG A 19 -2.56 3.56 12.08
N ASP A 20 -1.83 2.68 11.42
CA ASP A 20 -2.12 1.28 11.18
C ASP A 20 -0.88 0.46 11.55
N SER A 21 -1.07 -0.66 12.24
CA SER A 21 0.03 -1.46 12.84
C SER A 21 0.87 -2.25 11.82
N GLU A 22 0.84 -1.89 10.55
CA GLU A 22 1.57 -2.56 9.49
C GLU A 22 3.05 -2.18 9.49
N THR A 23 3.85 -3.02 10.13
CA THR A 23 5.29 -2.79 10.29
C THR A 23 6.05 -2.78 8.96
N TYR A 24 7.16 -2.03 8.90
CA TYR A 24 8.14 -2.12 7.79
C TYR A 24 8.56 -3.57 7.49
N ALA A 25 8.69 -4.41 8.52
CA ALA A 25 9.03 -5.83 8.36
C ALA A 25 7.95 -6.62 7.61
N HIS A 26 6.66 -6.29 7.78
CA HIS A 26 5.58 -6.87 6.97
C HIS A 26 5.75 -6.46 5.50
N CYS A 27 5.88 -5.16 5.23
CA CYS A 27 6.04 -4.64 3.87
C CYS A 27 7.23 -5.30 3.16
N GLN A 28 8.36 -5.49 3.84
CA GLN A 28 9.53 -6.15 3.27
C GLN A 28 9.26 -7.63 2.92
N ARG A 29 8.56 -8.39 3.79
CA ARG A 29 8.20 -9.79 3.49
C ARG A 29 7.27 -9.88 2.29
N THR A 30 6.26 -9.01 2.24
CA THR A 30 5.28 -8.96 1.16
C THR A 30 5.94 -8.56 -0.17
N ALA A 31 6.86 -7.57 -0.16
CA ALA A 31 7.62 -7.15 -1.34
C ALA A 31 8.49 -8.29 -1.88
N ASN A 32 9.19 -9.00 -0.99
CA ASN A 32 10.00 -10.15 -1.37
C ASN A 32 9.16 -11.25 -2.02
N MET A 33 8.00 -11.59 -1.43
CA MET A 33 7.08 -12.58 -2.01
C MET A 33 6.57 -12.15 -3.39
N ALA A 34 6.18 -10.88 -3.54
CA ALA A 34 5.67 -10.32 -4.77
C ALA A 34 6.73 -10.34 -5.90
N VAL A 35 8.00 -10.02 -5.58
CA VAL A 35 9.13 -10.11 -6.52
C VAL A 35 9.43 -11.55 -6.92
N VAL A 36 9.43 -12.50 -5.97
CA VAL A 36 9.66 -13.92 -6.27
C VAL A 36 8.57 -14.46 -7.21
N LEU A 37 7.30 -14.12 -6.95
CA LEU A 37 6.19 -14.49 -7.83
C LEU A 37 6.34 -13.84 -9.21
N GLY A 38 6.63 -12.54 -9.27
CA GLY A 38 6.83 -11.83 -10.52
C GLY A 38 7.95 -12.42 -11.38
N ARG A 39 9.05 -12.87 -10.76
CA ARG A 39 10.15 -13.55 -11.46
C ARG A 39 9.69 -14.86 -12.09
N ARG A 40 8.91 -15.67 -11.35
CA ARG A 40 8.35 -16.93 -11.88
C ARG A 40 7.38 -16.70 -13.04
N LEU A 41 6.72 -15.55 -13.07
CA LEU A 41 5.83 -15.13 -14.16
C LEU A 41 6.58 -14.48 -15.35
N GLY A 42 7.91 -14.40 -15.31
CA GLY A 42 8.72 -13.84 -16.40
C GLY A 42 8.62 -12.31 -16.54
N LEU A 43 8.27 -11.60 -15.47
CA LEU A 43 8.21 -10.13 -15.51
C LEU A 43 9.60 -9.51 -15.70
N SER A 44 9.66 -8.42 -16.47
CA SER A 44 10.89 -7.65 -16.65
C SER A 44 11.36 -6.99 -15.36
N GLN A 45 12.64 -6.64 -15.29
CA GLN A 45 13.23 -6.00 -14.12
C GLN A 45 12.49 -4.71 -13.70
N ASP A 46 12.05 -3.90 -14.66
CA ASP A 46 11.28 -2.68 -14.39
C ASP A 46 9.92 -2.98 -13.74
N ARG A 47 9.28 -4.07 -14.16
CA ARG A 47 8.00 -4.54 -13.58
C ARG A 47 8.20 -5.12 -12.19
N LEU A 48 9.32 -5.80 -11.94
CA LEU A 48 9.68 -6.26 -10.60
C LEU A 48 9.95 -5.11 -9.64
N LEU A 49 10.66 -4.07 -10.08
CA LEU A 49 10.90 -2.86 -9.31
C LEU A 49 9.59 -2.11 -9.01
N THR A 50 8.68 -2.09 -9.97
CA THR A 50 7.33 -1.53 -9.79
C THR A 50 6.53 -2.33 -8.77
N LEU A 51 6.61 -3.66 -8.82
CA LEU A 51 5.97 -4.57 -7.85
C LEU A 51 6.48 -4.32 -6.42
N GLU A 52 7.80 -4.28 -6.26
CA GLU A 52 8.46 -4.02 -4.98
C GLU A 52 7.97 -2.70 -4.37
N ARG A 53 8.04 -1.61 -5.13
CA ARG A 53 7.56 -0.28 -4.70
C ARG A 53 6.05 -0.24 -4.45
N GLY A 54 5.29 -0.97 -5.27
CA GLY A 54 3.84 -1.05 -5.17
C GLY A 54 3.38 -1.62 -3.83
N VAL A 55 4.12 -2.57 -3.26
CA VAL A 55 3.82 -3.12 -1.93
C VAL A 55 3.90 -2.05 -0.84
N PHE A 56 4.88 -1.16 -0.89
CA PHE A 56 5.00 -0.11 0.13
C PHE A 56 3.89 0.95 0.04
N LEU A 57 3.27 1.12 -1.13
CA LEU A 57 2.21 2.10 -1.35
C LEU A 57 0.80 1.51 -1.35
N HIS A 58 0.63 0.18 -1.40
CA HIS A 58 -0.67 -0.44 -1.67
C HIS A 58 -1.75 -0.04 -0.65
N ASP A 59 -1.33 0.20 0.59
CA ASP A 59 -2.18 0.53 1.72
C ASP A 59 -2.24 2.02 2.04
N ILE A 60 -1.64 2.91 1.23
CA ILE A 60 -1.67 4.36 1.48
C ILE A 60 -3.09 4.93 1.56
N GLY A 61 -4.03 4.29 0.87
CA GLY A 61 -5.45 4.66 0.94
C GLY A 61 -6.10 4.46 2.31
N LYS A 62 -5.45 3.74 3.24
CA LYS A 62 -5.91 3.58 4.63
C LYS A 62 -5.90 4.89 5.42
N ILE A 63 -5.15 5.91 4.97
CA ILE A 63 -5.21 7.26 5.56
C ILE A 63 -6.63 7.86 5.54
N HIS A 64 -7.46 7.44 4.59
CA HIS A 64 -8.85 7.88 4.45
C HIS A 64 -9.86 7.02 5.23
N ILE A 65 -9.40 5.98 5.94
CA ILE A 65 -10.27 5.13 6.76
C ILE A 65 -10.43 5.78 8.14
N PRO A 66 -11.67 5.94 8.64
CA PRO A 66 -11.89 6.45 9.98
C PRO A 66 -11.22 5.58 11.03
N GLU A 67 -10.62 6.20 12.05
CA GLU A 67 -9.82 5.49 13.06
C GLU A 67 -10.62 4.43 13.82
N ARG A 68 -11.90 4.69 14.11
CA ARG A 68 -12.81 3.72 14.74
C ARG A 68 -12.99 2.42 13.94
N ILE A 69 -12.82 2.48 12.61
CA ILE A 69 -12.90 1.33 11.71
C ILE A 69 -11.52 0.71 11.55
N LEU A 70 -10.48 1.54 11.38
CA LEU A 70 -9.10 1.09 11.18
C LEU A 70 -8.54 0.33 12.39
N LYS A 71 -8.82 0.80 13.62
CA LYS A 71 -8.30 0.24 14.87
C LYS A 71 -9.30 -0.65 15.61
N LYS A 72 -10.40 -1.08 14.97
CA LYS A 72 -11.40 -1.93 15.62
C LYS A 72 -10.79 -3.30 15.95
N SER A 73 -10.76 -3.67 17.24
CA SER A 73 -10.18 -4.96 17.69
C SER A 73 -11.10 -6.17 17.45
N GLY A 74 -12.35 -5.94 17.04
CA GLY A 74 -13.33 -6.98 16.73
C GLY A 74 -13.66 -7.04 15.25
N LEU A 75 -14.58 -7.93 14.87
CA LEU A 75 -15.03 -8.05 13.49
C LEU A 75 -15.65 -6.74 13.00
N LEU A 76 -15.33 -6.39 11.75
CA LEU A 76 -16.01 -5.33 11.04
C LEU A 76 -17.42 -5.81 10.63
N GLU A 77 -18.41 -4.94 10.81
CA GLU A 77 -19.74 -5.10 10.26
C GLU A 77 -19.73 -4.87 8.75
N GLU A 78 -20.76 -5.31 8.03
CA GLU A 78 -20.81 -5.19 6.57
C GLU A 78 -20.68 -3.74 6.08
N ALA A 79 -21.25 -2.78 6.82
CA ALA A 79 -21.11 -1.36 6.50
C ALA A 79 -19.67 -0.86 6.68
N GLU A 80 -18.98 -1.32 7.73
CA GLU A 80 -17.58 -0.98 8.00
C GLU A 80 -16.65 -1.64 6.98
N TRP A 81 -16.95 -2.88 6.57
CA TRP A 81 -16.26 -3.58 5.49
C TRP A 81 -16.36 -2.83 4.16
N LYS A 82 -17.53 -2.27 3.82
CA LYS A 82 -17.68 -1.43 2.61
C LYS A 82 -16.76 -0.22 2.65
N VAL A 83 -16.58 0.40 3.82
CA VAL A 83 -15.65 1.52 4.00
C VAL A 83 -14.20 1.04 3.90
N MET A 84 -13.85 -0.05 4.60
CA MET A 84 -12.51 -0.65 4.63
C MET A 84 -12.04 -1.02 3.23
N ARG A 85 -12.84 -1.76 2.45
CA ARG A 85 -12.53 -2.15 1.06
C ARG A 85 -12.26 -0.96 0.13
N GLY A 86 -12.73 0.24 0.50
CA GLY A 86 -12.46 1.46 -0.25
C GLY A 86 -11.00 1.94 -0.20
N HIS A 87 -10.15 1.45 0.71
CA HIS A 87 -8.75 1.88 0.80
C HIS A 87 -7.98 1.64 -0.50
N ALA A 88 -8.13 0.47 -1.13
CA ALA A 88 -7.41 0.11 -2.36
C ALA A 88 -7.73 1.07 -3.53
N ARG A 89 -8.99 1.46 -3.69
CA ARG A 89 -9.39 2.45 -4.71
C ARG A 89 -8.85 3.85 -4.42
N ARG A 90 -8.75 4.21 -3.13
CA ARG A 90 -8.22 5.51 -2.71
C ARG A 90 -6.70 5.58 -2.69
N ALA A 91 -6.01 4.43 -2.76
CA ALA A 91 -4.56 4.33 -2.90
C ALA A 91 -4.08 4.60 -4.35
N THR A 92 -5.00 4.60 -5.33
CA THR A 92 -4.65 4.90 -6.72
C THR A 92 -4.38 6.40 -6.87
N PRO A 93 -3.26 6.83 -7.49
CA PRO A 93 -3.05 8.22 -7.80
C PRO A 93 -4.20 8.74 -8.68
N CYS A 94 -4.54 10.01 -8.52
CA CYS A 94 -5.57 10.75 -9.26
C CYS A 94 -5.43 10.69 -10.81
N SER A 95 -4.43 9.99 -11.36
CA SER A 95 -4.17 9.89 -12.81
C SER A 95 -5.22 9.13 -13.63
N ALA A 96 -6.18 8.46 -12.99
CA ALA A 96 -7.30 7.82 -13.68
C ALA A 96 -8.54 8.73 -13.87
N GLN A 97 -8.51 9.98 -13.39
CA GLN A 97 -9.63 10.93 -13.51
C GLN A 97 -9.42 12.05 -14.54
N THR A 98 -8.40 11.97 -15.41
CA THR A 98 -8.24 12.91 -16.52
C THR A 98 -9.00 12.44 -17.76
N ARG A 99 -10.33 12.53 -17.71
CA ARG A 99 -11.17 12.74 -18.91
C ARG A 99 -12.37 13.62 -18.56
N ARG A 100 -12.16 14.93 -18.71
CA ARG A 100 -13.12 15.85 -19.32
C ARG A 100 -12.36 16.71 -20.31
#